data_AF-A0A3A6E943-F1
#
_entry.id   AF-A0A3A6E943-F1
#
_cell.length_a   1.000
_cell.length_b   1.000
_cell.length_c   1.000
_cell.angle_alpha   90.00
_cell.angle_beta   90.00
_cell.angle_gamma   90.00
#
_symmetry.space_group_name_H-M   'P 1'
#
loop_
_entity.id
_entity.type
_entity.pdbx_description
1 polymer ?
#
loop_
_entity_poly.entity_id
_entity_poly.type
_entity_poly.pdbx_seq_one_letter_code
_entity_poly.pdbx_strand_id
1 'polypeptide(L)'
;MVVLAFICGIIAFFAYALYSNSWKTVQVVRSDIHSELYAKQEVAAAMDAVEQGFAQELKDARLTEISYNEQASSTYADSFKKQASDEVIVVFTNFITVFHLFPSEEQLLEPNTTYKGYPWVLRRSANQKAWEIIGSGYGYLYT
;
A
#
# COMPACT_ATOMS: atom_id res chain seq x y z
N MET A 1 26.74 -40.01 1.75
CA MET A 1 25.58 -39.61 2.61
C MET A 1 25.90 -38.42 3.51
N VAL A 2 26.99 -38.45 4.29
CA VAL A 2 27.36 -37.35 5.22
C VAL A 2 27.59 -36.01 4.51
N VAL A 3 28.27 -36.01 3.35
CA VAL A 3 28.55 -34.78 2.57
C VAL A 3 27.26 -34.14 2.03
N LEU A 4 26.29 -34.95 1.60
CA LEU A 4 25.01 -34.47 1.07
C LEU A 4 24.16 -33.82 2.17
N ALA A 5 24.15 -34.41 3.37
CA ALA A 5 23.48 -33.84 4.53
C ALA A 5 24.09 -32.48 4.97
N PHE A 6 25.42 -32.35 4.88
CA PHE A 6 26.11 -31.09 5.15
C PHE A 6 25.75 -30.00 4.15
N ILE A 7 25.69 -30.34 2.85
CA ILE A 7 25.32 -29.38 1.80
C ILE A 7 23.86 -28.92 1.98
N CYS A 8 22.92 -29.82 2.26
CA CYS A 8 21.53 -29.44 2.54
C CYS A 8 21.40 -28.55 3.79
N GLY A 9 22.18 -28.83 4.85
CA GLY A 9 22.20 -28.00 6.06
C GLY A 9 22.72 -26.59 5.79
N ILE A 10 23.77 -26.46 4.98
CA ILE A 10 24.32 -25.15 4.57
C ILE A 10 23.30 -24.37 3.74
N ILE A 11 22.66 -25.02 2.77
CA ILE A 11 21.63 -24.39 1.93
C ILE A 11 20.44 -23.93 2.78
N ALA A 12 19.96 -24.75 3.72
CA ALA A 12 18.86 -24.39 4.61
C ALA A 12 19.23 -23.22 5.55
N PHE A 13 20.47 -23.19 6.04
CA PHE A 13 20.99 -22.10 6.87
C PHE A 13 21.08 -20.77 6.09
N PHE A 14 21.63 -20.80 4.88
CA PHE A 14 21.70 -19.61 4.02
C PHE A 14 20.31 -19.18 3.54
N ALA A 15 19.42 -20.11 3.19
CA ALA A 15 18.04 -19.81 2.86
C ALA A 15 17.34 -19.13 4.03
N TYR A 16 17.46 -19.65 5.26
CA TYR A 16 16.92 -19.02 6.46
C TYR A 16 17.53 -17.64 6.73
N ALA A 17 18.86 -17.49 6.58
CA ALA A 17 19.54 -16.21 6.78
C ALA A 17 19.13 -15.15 5.75
N LEU A 18 18.97 -15.54 4.48
CA LEU A 18 18.46 -14.67 3.41
C LEU A 18 16.97 -14.36 3.60
N TYR A 19 16.18 -15.30 4.13
CA TYR A 19 14.79 -15.07 4.53
C TYR A 19 14.68 -14.21 5.79
N SER A 20 15.72 -14.19 6.63
CA SER A 20 15.74 -13.42 7.88
C SER A 20 15.91 -11.92 7.60
N ASN A 21 14.79 -11.29 7.25
CA ASN A 21 14.30 -10.01 7.81
C ASN A 21 15.21 -8.75 7.81
N SER A 22 16.39 -8.72 7.17
CA SER A 22 17.25 -7.51 7.12
C SER A 22 16.61 -6.29 6.45
N TRP A 23 15.48 -6.47 5.78
CA TRP A 23 14.71 -5.40 5.13
C TRP A 23 13.59 -4.82 6.03
N LYS A 24 13.50 -5.25 7.30
CA LYS A 24 12.40 -4.89 8.22
C LYS A 24 12.35 -3.44 8.69
N THR A 25 13.30 -2.58 8.32
CA THR A 25 13.46 -1.25 8.96
C THR A 25 13.46 -0.08 7.98
N VAL A 26 12.59 -0.08 6.97
CA VAL A 26 12.23 1.19 6.31
C VAL A 26 11.23 1.91 7.20
N GLN A 27 11.60 3.10 7.69
CA GLN A 27 10.66 4.00 8.36
C GLN A 27 9.69 4.55 7.32
N VAL A 28 8.39 4.41 7.59
CA VAL A 28 7.34 5.01 6.74
C VAL A 28 7.32 6.50 7.02
N VAL A 29 7.52 7.30 5.97
CA VAL A 29 7.33 8.75 6.04
C VAL A 29 5.84 9.04 5.88
N ARG A 30 5.27 9.79 6.81
CA ARG A 30 3.90 10.28 6.71
C ARG A 30 3.94 11.77 6.38
N SER A 31 3.32 12.16 5.28
CA SER A 31 3.31 13.58 4.90
C SER A 31 2.52 14.39 5.93
N ASP A 32 2.89 15.66 6.08
CA ASP A 32 2.07 16.60 6.82
C ASP A 32 0.69 16.71 6.18
N ILE A 33 -0.33 16.77 7.03
CA ILE A 33 -1.73 16.86 6.61
C ILE A 33 -2.10 18.33 6.49
N HIS A 34 -2.34 18.76 5.26
CA HIS A 34 -2.92 20.06 4.92
C HIS A 34 -4.20 19.81 4.11
N SER A 35 -5.34 20.21 4.67
CA SER A 35 -6.65 20.02 4.03
C SER A 35 -7.61 21.12 4.48
N GLU A 36 -8.35 21.67 3.51
CA GLU A 36 -9.49 22.56 3.77
C GLU A 36 -10.82 21.78 3.71
N LEU A 37 -10.85 20.64 3.02
CA LEU A 37 -12.04 19.81 2.83
C LEU A 37 -12.31 18.85 4.00
N TYR A 38 -11.26 18.33 4.63
CA TYR A 38 -11.37 17.32 5.69
C TYR A 38 -10.66 17.76 6.96
N ALA A 39 -11.21 17.38 8.11
CA ALA A 39 -10.48 17.60 9.36
C ALA A 39 -9.21 16.73 9.39
N LYS A 40 -8.15 17.22 10.04
CA LYS A 40 -6.86 16.52 10.12
C LYS A 40 -6.99 15.07 10.63
N GLN A 41 -7.89 14.84 11.59
CA GLN A 41 -8.15 13.50 12.15
C GLN A 41 -8.80 12.56 11.13
N GLU A 42 -9.58 13.09 10.19
CA GLU A 42 -10.26 12.28 9.18
C GLU A 42 -9.30 11.82 8.09
N VAL A 43 -8.43 12.72 7.64
CA VAL A 43 -7.32 12.37 6.73
C VAL A 43 -6.37 11.37 7.41
N ALA A 44 -6.08 11.58 8.70
CA ALA A 44 -5.27 10.63 9.46
C ALA A 44 -5.93 9.25 9.52
N ALA A 45 -7.23 9.17 9.80
CA ALA A 45 -7.97 7.90 9.80
C ALA A 45 -7.99 7.22 8.42
N ALA A 46 -8.06 7.99 7.33
CA ALA A 46 -7.99 7.45 5.97
C ALA A 46 -6.61 6.85 5.68
N MET A 47 -5.54 7.57 6.05
CA MET A 47 -4.17 7.07 5.95
C MET A 47 -3.95 5.80 6.79
N ASP A 48 -4.50 5.73 8.01
CA ASP A 48 -4.39 4.54 8.86
C ASP A 48 -5.09 3.33 8.23
N ALA A 49 -6.26 3.55 7.60
CA ALA A 49 -6.96 2.51 6.86
C ALA A 49 -6.13 2.01 5.66
N VAL A 50 -5.50 2.92 4.90
CA VAL A 50 -4.61 2.57 3.78
C VAL A 50 -3.37 1.83 4.24
N GLU A 51 -2.76 2.21 5.36
CA GLU A 51 -1.60 1.49 5.89
C GLU A 51 -1.95 0.03 6.23
N GLN A 52 -3.14 -0.21 6.80
CA GLN A 52 -3.65 -1.54 7.06
C GLN A 52 -3.98 -2.31 5.79
N GLY A 53 -4.66 -1.68 4.82
CA GLY A 53 -5.00 -2.28 3.53
C GLY A 53 -3.76 -2.65 2.73
N PHE A 54 -2.76 -1.76 2.70
CA PHE A 54 -1.46 -1.98 2.06
C PHE A 54 -0.79 -3.24 2.61
N ALA A 55 -0.72 -3.41 3.93
CA ALA A 55 -0.10 -4.57 4.56
C ALA A 55 -0.84 -5.89 4.24
N GLN A 56 -2.14 -5.82 3.95
CA GLN A 56 -2.97 -6.98 3.61
C GLN A 56 -2.86 -7.36 2.13
N GLU A 57 -2.93 -6.37 1.23
CA GLU A 57 -2.96 -6.57 -0.22
C GLU A 57 -1.55 -6.70 -0.83
N LEU A 58 -0.57 -5.94 -0.32
CA LEU A 58 0.77 -5.84 -0.88
C LEU A 58 1.83 -6.41 0.09
N LYS A 59 1.67 -7.68 0.44
CA LYS A 59 2.52 -8.40 1.42
C LYS A 59 4.01 -8.42 1.06
N ASP A 60 4.29 -8.37 -0.23
CA ASP A 60 5.63 -8.39 -0.81
C ASP A 60 6.10 -7.01 -1.28
N ALA A 61 5.51 -5.96 -0.71
CA ALA A 61 5.93 -4.59 -0.91
C ALA A 61 6.27 -3.94 0.43
N ARG A 62 7.14 -2.93 0.35
CA ARG A 62 7.56 -2.14 1.49
C ARG A 62 7.08 -0.71 1.34
N LEU A 63 6.12 -0.31 2.16
CA LEU A 63 5.67 1.08 2.25
C LEU A 63 6.84 1.98 2.68
N THR A 64 7.10 3.04 1.91
CA THR A 64 8.14 4.04 2.18
C THR A 64 7.52 5.38 2.54
N GLU A 65 6.38 5.72 1.94
CA GLU A 65 5.67 6.97 2.20
C GLU A 65 4.16 6.78 2.09
N ILE A 66 3.42 7.49 2.94
CA ILE A 66 1.98 7.67 2.81
C ILE A 66 1.66 9.17 2.85
N SER A 67 0.90 9.63 1.87
CA SER A 67 0.63 11.05 1.70
C SER A 67 -0.80 11.34 1.22
N TYR A 68 -1.26 12.55 1.55
CA TYR A 68 -2.53 13.08 1.09
C TYR A 68 -2.28 14.40 0.38
N ASN A 69 -2.73 14.48 -0.86
CA ASN A 69 -2.72 15.71 -1.65
C ASN A 69 -4.17 16.03 -2.00
N GLU A 70 -4.70 17.12 -1.43
CA GLU A 70 -6.11 17.49 -1.59
C GLU A 70 -6.47 17.75 -3.06
N GLN A 71 -5.67 18.52 -3.78
CA GLN A 71 -5.92 18.82 -5.20
C GLN A 71 -5.99 17.54 -6.06
N ALA A 72 -5.03 16.64 -5.89
CA ALA A 72 -5.00 15.37 -6.59
C ALA A 72 -6.19 14.48 -6.17
N SER A 73 -6.49 14.41 -4.87
CA SER A 73 -7.64 13.64 -4.36
C SER A 73 -8.95 14.14 -4.95
N SER A 74 -9.20 15.45 -4.90
CA SER A 74 -10.42 16.07 -5.42
C SER A 74 -10.61 15.86 -6.92
N THR A 75 -9.51 15.74 -7.69
CA THR A 75 -9.58 15.47 -9.14
C THR A 75 -10.27 14.14 -9.44
N TYR A 76 -10.13 13.15 -8.57
CA TYR A 76 -10.71 11.81 -8.76
C TYR A 76 -11.92 11.54 -7.84
N ALA A 77 -12.05 12.23 -6.72
CA ALA A 77 -13.06 11.92 -5.71
C ALA A 77 -14.50 11.89 -6.27
N ASP A 78 -14.82 12.80 -7.19
CA ASP A 78 -16.18 12.93 -7.74
C ASP A 78 -16.60 11.73 -8.60
N SER A 79 -15.66 11.04 -9.27
CA SER A 79 -16.02 9.88 -10.12
C SER A 79 -16.42 8.64 -9.32
N PHE A 80 -16.04 8.56 -8.04
CA PHE A 80 -16.32 7.41 -7.17
C PHE A 80 -17.50 7.62 -6.21
N LYS A 81 -18.12 8.81 -6.21
CA LYS A 81 -19.33 9.07 -5.44
C LYS A 81 -20.50 8.29 -6.05
N LYS A 82 -21.15 7.43 -5.25
CA LYS A 82 -22.39 6.75 -5.66
C LYS A 82 -23.62 7.60 -5.36
N GLN A 83 -23.56 8.36 -4.27
CA GLN A 83 -24.59 9.30 -3.84
C GLN A 83 -23.96 10.66 -3.58
N ALA A 84 -24.75 11.74 -3.69
CA ALA A 84 -24.27 13.09 -3.41
C ALA A 84 -23.77 13.28 -1.96
N SER A 85 -24.25 12.44 -1.04
CA SER A 85 -23.87 12.43 0.37
C SER A 85 -22.67 11.54 0.69
N ASP A 86 -22.11 10.82 -0.29
CA ASP A 86 -20.90 10.04 -0.08
C ASP A 86 -19.68 10.96 -0.06
N GLU A 87 -18.77 10.70 0.86
CA GLU A 87 -17.46 11.30 0.90
C GLU A 87 -16.45 10.34 0.28
N VAL A 88 -15.53 10.89 -0.50
CA VAL A 88 -14.47 10.13 -1.16
C VAL A 88 -13.14 10.84 -0.93
N ILE A 89 -12.16 10.08 -0.45
CA ILE A 89 -10.79 10.53 -0.27
C ILE A 89 -9.84 9.59 -1.00
N VAL A 90 -8.82 10.16 -1.64
CA VAL A 90 -7.75 9.40 -2.28
C VAL A 90 -6.46 9.65 -1.52
N VAL A 91 -5.87 8.57 -1.03
CA VAL A 91 -4.58 8.60 -0.33
C VAL A 91 -3.54 7.94 -1.23
N PHE A 92 -2.32 8.46 -1.21
CA PHE A 92 -1.24 8.02 -2.08
C PHE A 92 -0.16 7.32 -1.26
N THR A 93 0.42 6.29 -1.85
CA THR A 93 1.52 5.53 -1.24
C THR A 93 2.71 5.48 -2.18
N ASN A 94 3.91 5.56 -1.60
CA ASN A 94 5.14 5.17 -2.26
C ASN A 94 5.63 3.89 -1.61
N PHE A 95 6.11 2.96 -2.42
CA PHE A 95 6.61 1.69 -1.92
C PHE A 95 7.60 1.05 -2.90
N ILE A 96 8.32 0.05 -2.42
CA ILE A 96 9.25 -0.74 -3.21
C ILE A 96 8.78 -2.20 -3.18
N THR A 97 8.63 -2.83 -4.34
CA THR A 97 8.34 -4.27 -4.43
C THR A 97 9.62 -5.08 -4.23
N VAL A 98 9.53 -6.23 -3.57
CA VAL A 98 10.69 -7.10 -3.39
C VAL A 98 10.88 -8.06 -4.57
N PHE A 99 12.08 -8.61 -4.68
CA PHE A 99 12.38 -9.63 -5.66
C PHE A 99 11.79 -10.98 -5.25
N HIS A 100 11.16 -11.66 -6.21
CA HIS A 100 10.67 -13.03 -6.06
C HIS A 100 11.50 -14.00 -6.90
N LEU A 101 12.03 -15.04 -6.26
CA LEU A 101 12.71 -16.14 -6.95
C LEU A 101 11.74 -16.95 -7.85
N PHE A 102 10.44 -16.94 -7.51
CA PHE A 102 9.38 -17.62 -8.24
C PHE A 102 8.22 -16.64 -8.47
N PRO A 103 8.28 -15.80 -9.52
CA PRO A 103 7.17 -14.90 -9.85
C PRO A 103 5.94 -15.71 -10.25
N SER A 104 4.78 -15.36 -9.71
CA SER A 104 3.49 -15.91 -10.17
C SER A 104 3.02 -15.17 -11.41
N GLU A 105 2.30 -15.83 -12.31
CA GLU A 105 1.72 -15.19 -13.52
C GLU A 105 0.72 -14.07 -13.19
N GLU A 106 0.16 -14.04 -11.97
CA GLU A 106 -0.77 -12.99 -11.50
C GLU A 106 -0.08 -11.74 -10.95
N GLN A 107 1.25 -11.63 -11.06
CA GLN A 107 1.99 -10.53 -10.44
C GLN A 107 1.75 -9.20 -11.19
N LEU A 108 0.81 -8.39 -10.70
CA LEU A 108 0.44 -7.08 -11.28
C LEU A 108 1.52 -6.01 -11.14
N LEU A 109 2.46 -6.19 -10.20
CA LEU A 109 3.53 -5.24 -9.91
C LEU A 109 4.89 -5.88 -10.18
N GLU A 110 5.71 -5.20 -10.97
CA GLU A 110 7.07 -5.62 -11.29
C GLU A 110 7.90 -5.74 -10.01
N PRO A 111 8.68 -6.82 -9.84
CA PRO A 111 9.55 -6.98 -8.69
C PRO A 111 10.73 -6.00 -8.74
N ASN A 112 11.24 -5.61 -7.57
CA ASN A 112 12.38 -4.69 -7.43
C ASN A 112 12.15 -3.30 -8.07
N THR A 113 10.90 -2.84 -8.09
CA THR A 113 10.49 -1.56 -8.68
C THR A 113 9.99 -0.62 -7.60
N THR A 114 10.34 0.66 -7.73
CA THR A 114 9.80 1.72 -6.88
C THR A 114 8.53 2.28 -7.51
N TYR A 115 7.44 2.20 -6.77
CA TYR A 115 6.15 2.77 -7.12
C TYR A 115 5.94 4.08 -6.37
N LYS A 116 5.46 5.10 -7.08
CA LYS A 116 5.24 6.44 -6.53
C LYS A 116 3.82 6.92 -6.82
N GLY A 117 3.19 7.54 -5.84
CA GLY A 117 1.83 8.06 -5.98
C GLY A 117 0.82 6.96 -6.28
N TYR A 118 1.03 5.74 -5.77
CA TYR A 118 0.09 4.65 -5.97
C TYR A 118 -1.20 4.95 -5.20
N PRO A 119 -2.35 5.08 -5.87
CA PRO A 119 -3.56 5.62 -5.28
C PRO A 119 -4.37 4.54 -4.56
N TRP A 120 -5.00 4.95 -3.47
CA TRP A 120 -5.97 4.19 -2.70
C TRP A 120 -7.24 5.01 -2.57
N VAL A 121 -8.35 4.50 -3.07
CA VAL A 121 -9.64 5.20 -3.05
C VAL A 121 -10.45 4.69 -1.87
N LEU A 122 -10.83 5.61 -0.99
CA LEU A 122 -11.67 5.32 0.16
C LEU A 122 -12.98 6.06 0.03
N ARG A 123 -14.08 5.38 0.38
CA ARG A 123 -15.42 5.97 0.47
C ARG A 123 -15.92 5.87 1.90
N ARG A 124 -16.67 6.89 2.32
CA ARG A 124 -17.45 6.88 3.54
C ARG A 124 -18.85 7.38 3.20
N SER A 125 -19.85 6.53 3.36
CA SER A 125 -21.24 6.95 3.21
C SER A 125 -21.69 7.76 4.43
N ALA A 126 -22.68 8.65 4.25
CA ALA A 126 -23.15 9.58 5.29
C ALA A 126 -23.53 8.93 6.64
N ASN A 127 -23.89 7.65 6.64
CA ASN A 127 -24.28 6.90 7.84
C ASN A 127 -23.13 6.12 8.48
N GLN A 128 -21.93 6.14 7.88
CA GLN A 128 -20.75 5.41 8.34
C GLN A 128 -19.71 6.37 8.90
N LYS A 129 -19.06 5.97 10.00
CA LYS A 129 -17.98 6.76 10.62
C LYS A 129 -16.60 6.42 10.07
N ALA A 130 -16.41 5.18 9.59
CA ALA A 130 -15.12 4.67 9.16
C ALA A 130 -14.98 4.73 7.63
N TRP A 131 -13.75 4.93 7.17
CA TRP A 131 -13.39 4.85 5.76
C TRP A 131 -13.35 3.39 5.30
N GLU A 132 -13.92 3.12 4.13
CA GLU A 132 -13.86 1.83 3.44
C GLU A 132 -12.98 1.98 2.19
N ILE A 133 -11.95 1.14 2.06
CA ILE A 133 -11.16 1.05 0.81
C ILE A 133 -12.04 0.36 -0.24
N ILE A 134 -12.28 1.04 -1.36
CA ILE A 134 -13.09 0.50 -2.47
C ILE A 134 -12.24 0.02 -3.64
N GLY A 135 -10.97 0.45 -3.68
CA GLY A 135 -9.98 -0.03 -4.64
C GLY A 135 -8.67 0.74 -4.58
N SER A 136 -7.69 0.22 -5.31
CA SER A 136 -6.32 0.70 -5.31
C SER A 136 -5.66 0.51 -6.70
N GLY A 137 -4.65 1.33 -6.99
CA GLY A 137 -3.82 1.22 -8.19
C GLY A 137 -4.12 2.21 -9.31
N TYR A 138 -3.10 2.44 -10.16
CA TYR A 138 -3.15 3.49 -11.17
C TYR A 138 -4.30 3.35 -12.16
N GLY A 139 -4.62 2.12 -12.57
CA GLY A 139 -5.74 1.85 -13.47
C GLY A 139 -7.10 2.10 -12.82
N TYR A 140 -7.20 1.97 -11.50
CA TYR A 140 -8.46 2.13 -10.77
C TYR A 140 -8.98 3.57 -10.83
N LEU A 141 -8.11 4.57 -10.94
CA LEU A 141 -8.53 5.98 -11.04
C LEU A 141 -9.27 6.33 -12.34
N TYR A 142 -9.26 5.45 -13.33
CA TYR A 142 -9.81 5.69 -14.67
C TYR A 142 -10.94 4.73 -15.06
N THR A 143 -11.50 4.00 -14.08
CA THR A 143 -12.67 3.12 -14.25
C THR A 143 -13.96 3.82 -13.88
#